data_AF-A0A387H3B6-F1
#
_entry.id   AF-A0A387H3B6-F1
#
_cell.length_a   1.000
_cell.length_b   1.000
_cell.length_c   1.000
_cell.angle_alpha   90.00
_cell.angle_beta   90.00
_cell.angle_gamma   90.00
#
_symmetry.space_group_name_H-M   'P 1'
#
loop_
_entity.id
_entity.type
_entity.pdbx_description
1 polymer ?
#
loop_
_entity_poly.entity_id
_entity_poly.type
_entity_poly.pdbx_seq_one_letter_code
_entity_poly.pdbx_strand_id
1 'polypeptide(L)'
;MDDGQWLDTASAAALAFASRRLESVRVSMVLSVPDGEDVPACVAGARELRLGRLPTATARCLLDEYAPGATPSVRKRLLAEAQGNPMALAELPSALSDDQLTGIQALPDQLPLSEGVRQIFCGRVAAYGFPLLLAAAERDGDLPTLLSAAGDEDGAMDQLTGAARAGLITLHGQQVRFRHPLTRSATYQNAAPSRRRAAHRALADALDPGDDRRVWHLAAYATRPDDSLARLLANLADRTRHTGSVTTAVRALRRAATLSSTPAGTARWLVEAAECAWAAAEPTQARALLKDAESLVHAPELRARVARVRGAMLHAGSALNPACDTLMDSARLARSKAPQLAAESLLLAARAAWGANEPAKLTEIADLLADLALKETPERSQLVYQLRRMAGAPVPTNGPEQPGAKSCPSGDERPTSSCLGPLVWPPLFVPYLLGDGEAGLEGQRRTFESLRAAGAVGAMRWG
;
A
#
# COMPACT_ATOMS: atom_id res chain seq x y z
N MET A 1 -0.32 -43.81 4.15
CA MET A 1 -0.28 -43.54 5.60
C MET A 1 0.09 -42.09 5.75
N ASP A 2 -0.77 -41.31 6.39
CA ASP A 2 -0.49 -39.91 6.68
C ASP A 2 0.05 -39.77 8.11
N ASP A 3 0.79 -38.71 8.40
CA ASP A 3 1.29 -38.37 9.75
C ASP A 3 2.06 -39.49 10.48
N GLY A 4 3.10 -40.02 9.85
CA GLY A 4 3.92 -41.12 10.39
C GLY A 4 4.61 -40.84 11.73
N GLN A 5 4.79 -39.57 12.10
CA GLN A 5 5.33 -39.13 13.40
C GLN A 5 4.46 -39.54 14.60
N TRP A 6 3.19 -39.89 14.38
CA TRP A 6 2.29 -40.35 15.44
C TRP A 6 2.23 -41.88 15.57
N LEU A 7 3.02 -42.61 14.76
CA LEU A 7 3.08 -44.06 14.86
C LEU A 7 3.72 -44.49 16.17
N ASP A 8 2.98 -45.28 16.93
CA ASP A 8 3.55 -46.00 18.05
C ASP A 8 4.55 -47.07 17.57
N THR A 9 5.41 -47.53 18.49
CA THR A 9 6.47 -48.49 18.18
C THR A 9 5.96 -49.82 17.63
N ALA A 10 4.81 -50.31 18.10
CA ALA A 10 4.24 -51.59 17.66
C ALA A 10 3.67 -51.48 16.24
N SER A 11 2.95 -50.39 15.96
CA SER A 11 2.42 -50.03 14.65
C SER A 11 3.55 -49.86 13.63
N ALA A 12 4.62 -49.16 14.00
CA ALA A 12 5.82 -49.05 13.15
C ALA A 12 6.44 -50.43 12.87
N ALA A 13 6.64 -51.28 13.88
CA ALA A 13 7.21 -52.62 13.68
C ALA A 13 6.35 -53.50 12.75
N ALA A 14 5.02 -53.43 12.88
CA ALA A 14 4.10 -54.15 12.00
C ALA A 14 4.20 -53.69 10.53
N LEU A 15 4.29 -52.38 10.29
CA LEU A 15 4.47 -51.80 8.96
C LEU A 15 5.84 -52.16 8.37
N ALA A 16 6.89 -52.21 9.20
CA ALA A 16 8.25 -52.61 8.79
C ALA A 16 8.30 -54.08 8.33
N PHE A 17 7.46 -54.91 8.95
CA PHE A 17 7.31 -56.31 8.60
C PHE A 17 6.51 -56.46 7.31
N ALA A 18 5.42 -55.70 7.17
CA ALA A 18 4.58 -55.72 5.97
C ALA A 18 5.34 -55.22 4.74
N SER A 19 6.07 -54.11 4.85
CA SER A 19 6.81 -53.49 3.74
C SER A 19 7.79 -54.44 3.04
N ARG A 20 8.47 -55.29 3.81
CA ARG A 20 9.42 -56.30 3.31
C ARG A 20 8.78 -57.47 2.57
N ARG A 21 7.46 -57.67 2.69
CA ARG A 21 6.71 -58.78 2.04
C ARG A 21 5.84 -58.33 0.87
N LEU A 22 5.85 -57.02 0.57
CA LEU A 22 5.06 -56.45 -0.53
C LEU A 22 5.53 -56.92 -1.92
N GLU A 23 6.70 -57.54 -2.06
CA GLU A 23 7.18 -58.07 -3.35
C GLU A 23 6.21 -59.09 -4.00
N SER A 24 5.41 -59.77 -3.18
CA SER A 24 4.43 -60.78 -3.62
C SER A 24 3.04 -60.22 -3.91
N VAL A 25 2.80 -58.92 -3.67
CA VAL A 25 1.47 -58.28 -3.73
C VAL A 25 1.56 -56.97 -4.52
N ARG A 26 0.60 -56.67 -5.40
CA ARG A 26 0.59 -55.42 -6.19
C ARG A 26 0.14 -54.20 -5.37
N VAL A 27 0.85 -53.89 -4.30
CA VAL A 27 0.55 -52.77 -3.39
C VAL A 27 1.81 -51.94 -3.18
N SER A 28 1.66 -50.61 -3.22
CA SER A 28 2.71 -49.66 -2.84
C SER A 28 2.36 -48.99 -1.52
N MET A 29 3.36 -48.77 -0.66
CA MET A 29 3.19 -48.07 0.61
C MET A 29 3.85 -46.70 0.54
N VAL A 30 3.10 -45.66 0.91
CA VAL A 30 3.59 -44.28 1.04
C VAL A 30 3.33 -43.82 2.46
N LEU A 31 4.34 -43.19 3.07
CA LEU A 31 4.29 -42.59 4.39
C LEU A 31 4.73 -41.13 4.26
N SER A 32 3.94 -40.21 4.80
CA SER A 32 4.33 -38.81 4.99
C SER A 32 4.78 -38.59 6.43
N VAL A 33 5.80 -37.75 6.60
CA VAL A 33 6.33 -37.32 7.90
C VAL A 33 6.71 -35.84 7.76
N PRO A 34 6.40 -34.96 8.73
CA PRO A 34 6.86 -33.58 8.75
C PRO A 34 8.39 -33.49 8.70
N ASP A 35 8.88 -32.44 8.03
CA ASP A 35 10.31 -32.18 7.96
C ASP A 35 10.88 -31.89 9.35
N GLY A 36 11.99 -32.56 9.70
CA GLY A 36 12.68 -32.44 10.98
C GLY A 36 12.20 -33.39 12.08
N GLU A 37 11.17 -34.21 11.84
CA GLU A 37 10.79 -35.31 12.74
C GLU A 37 11.57 -36.58 12.40
N ASP A 38 11.75 -37.44 13.41
CA ASP A 38 12.42 -38.72 13.21
C ASP A 38 11.59 -39.63 12.31
N VAL A 39 12.23 -40.13 11.24
CA VAL A 39 11.60 -41.06 10.32
C VAL A 39 11.42 -42.41 11.02
N PRO A 40 10.19 -42.97 11.06
CA PRO A 40 9.97 -44.27 11.68
C PRO A 40 10.88 -45.35 11.08
N ALA A 41 11.47 -46.19 11.93
CA ALA A 41 12.40 -47.24 11.50
C ALA A 41 11.80 -48.22 10.47
N CYS A 42 10.47 -48.27 10.36
CA CYS A 42 9.75 -49.13 9.43
C CYS A 42 9.92 -48.81 7.95
N VAL A 43 10.43 -47.61 7.64
CA VAL A 43 10.75 -47.17 6.28
C VAL A 43 12.24 -46.90 6.10
N ALA A 44 13.10 -47.38 7.01
CA ALA A 44 14.55 -47.30 6.85
C ALA A 44 14.98 -48.02 5.56
N GLY A 45 15.43 -47.25 4.56
CA GLY A 45 15.79 -47.75 3.22
C GLY A 45 14.76 -47.49 2.12
N ALA A 46 13.60 -46.92 2.43
CA ALA A 46 12.65 -46.44 1.43
C ALA A 46 13.21 -45.23 0.66
N ARG A 47 12.76 -45.03 -0.59
CA ARG A 47 13.10 -43.82 -1.34
C ARG A 47 12.44 -42.61 -0.68
N GLU A 48 13.26 -41.69 -0.20
CA GLU A 48 12.80 -40.43 0.36
C GLU A 48 12.50 -39.43 -0.77
N LEU A 49 11.32 -38.80 -0.70
CA LEU A 49 10.96 -37.68 -1.56
C LEU A 49 10.69 -36.45 -0.67
N ARG A 50 11.65 -35.53 -0.62
CA ARG A 50 11.50 -34.28 0.12
C ARG A 50 10.60 -33.31 -0.66
N LEU A 51 9.45 -32.98 -0.08
CA LEU A 51 8.53 -32.00 -0.63
C LEU A 51 8.94 -30.61 -0.18
N GLY A 52 9.58 -29.86 -1.09
CA GLY A 52 9.94 -28.47 -0.88
C GLY A 52 8.78 -27.51 -1.13
N ARG A 53 9.05 -26.21 -0.92
CA ARG A 53 8.16 -25.13 -1.32
C ARG A 53 7.96 -25.15 -2.84
N LEU A 54 6.77 -24.76 -3.30
CA LEU A 54 6.50 -24.61 -4.73
C LEU A 54 7.39 -23.53 -5.34
N PRO A 55 7.97 -23.78 -6.53
CA PRO A 55 8.63 -22.75 -7.31
C PRO A 55 7.66 -21.61 -7.62
N THR A 56 8.18 -20.38 -7.75
CA THR A 56 7.38 -19.16 -7.95
C THR A 56 6.40 -19.27 -9.13
N ALA A 57 6.79 -19.94 -10.23
CA ALA A 57 5.91 -20.13 -11.38
C ALA A 57 4.70 -21.01 -11.02
N THR A 58 4.93 -22.17 -10.39
CA THR A 58 3.87 -23.09 -9.94
C THR A 58 3.00 -22.47 -8.85
N ALA A 59 3.60 -21.71 -7.93
CA ALA A 59 2.87 -21.00 -6.88
C ALA A 59 1.90 -19.95 -7.47
N ARG A 60 2.28 -19.28 -8.56
CA ARG A 60 1.40 -18.36 -9.29
C ARG A 60 0.24 -19.11 -9.94
N CYS A 61 0.51 -20.20 -10.65
CA CYS A 61 -0.54 -21.00 -11.27
C CYS A 61 -1.56 -21.51 -10.24
N LEU A 62 -1.08 -22.01 -9.10
CA LEU A 62 -1.96 -22.46 -8.03
C LEU A 62 -2.80 -21.30 -7.48
N LEU A 63 -2.19 -20.13 -7.24
CA LEU A 63 -2.94 -18.97 -6.76
C LEU A 63 -3.99 -18.49 -7.77
N ASP A 64 -3.75 -18.64 -9.07
CA ASP A 64 -4.71 -18.28 -10.11
C ASP A 64 -6.00 -19.11 -10.03
N GLU A 65 -5.91 -20.37 -9.58
CA GLU A 65 -7.06 -21.26 -9.36
C GLU A 65 -7.90 -20.83 -8.16
N TYR A 66 -7.26 -20.44 -7.04
CA TYR A 66 -7.95 -20.10 -5.79
C TYR A 66 -8.32 -18.62 -5.65
N ALA A 67 -7.71 -17.74 -6.42
CA ALA A 67 -7.92 -16.29 -6.37
C ALA A 67 -8.05 -15.65 -7.77
N PRO A 68 -8.98 -16.12 -8.63
CA PRO A 68 -9.09 -15.65 -10.01
C PRO A 68 -9.37 -14.14 -10.09
N GLY A 69 -10.16 -13.60 -9.16
CA GLY A 69 -10.49 -12.17 -9.07
C GLY A 69 -9.46 -11.28 -8.36
N ALA A 70 -8.35 -11.84 -7.86
CA ALA A 70 -7.38 -11.06 -7.10
C ALA A 70 -6.58 -10.11 -7.99
N THR A 71 -6.46 -8.84 -7.58
CA THR A 71 -5.64 -7.85 -8.29
C THR A 71 -4.14 -8.17 -8.20
N PRO A 72 -3.29 -7.64 -9.12
CA PRO A 72 -1.85 -7.90 -9.08
C PRO A 72 -1.17 -7.57 -7.74
N SER A 73 -1.59 -6.49 -7.06
CA SER A 73 -1.05 -6.09 -5.76
C SER A 73 -1.45 -7.08 -4.66
N VAL A 74 -2.70 -7.53 -4.65
CA VAL A 74 -3.20 -8.56 -3.73
C VAL A 74 -2.50 -9.90 -3.96
N ARG A 75 -2.36 -10.33 -5.22
CA ARG A 75 -1.63 -11.55 -5.59
C ARG A 75 -0.18 -11.51 -5.13
N LYS A 76 0.51 -10.39 -5.34
CA LYS A 76 1.89 -10.19 -4.85
C LYS A 76 1.97 -10.35 -3.34
N ARG A 77 0.99 -9.82 -2.60
CA ARG A 77 0.92 -9.95 -1.13
C ARG A 77 0.67 -11.39 -0.69
N LEU A 78 -0.29 -12.08 -1.32
CA LEU A 78 -0.62 -13.48 -1.04
C LEU A 78 0.59 -14.40 -1.30
N LEU A 79 1.28 -14.25 -2.43
CA LEU A 79 2.50 -15.00 -2.75
C LEU A 79 3.62 -14.76 -1.73
N ALA A 80 3.80 -13.51 -1.29
CA ALA A 80 4.81 -13.16 -0.31
C ALA A 80 4.51 -13.76 1.08
N GLU A 81 3.24 -13.85 1.46
CA GLU A 81 2.82 -14.45 2.73
C GLU A 81 2.89 -15.98 2.69
N ALA A 82 2.47 -16.58 1.58
CA ALA A 82 2.46 -18.03 1.39
C ALA A 82 3.86 -18.63 1.20
N GLN A 83 4.80 -17.88 0.61
CA GLN A 83 6.18 -18.31 0.32
C GLN A 83 6.29 -19.71 -0.33
N GLY A 84 5.38 -20.00 -1.27
CA GLY A 84 5.34 -21.29 -1.98
C GLY A 84 4.73 -22.45 -1.18
N ASN A 85 4.14 -22.20 -0.01
CA ASN A 85 3.36 -23.20 0.71
C ASN A 85 2.02 -23.45 -0.01
N PRO A 86 1.77 -24.66 -0.56
CA PRO A 86 0.54 -24.96 -1.31
C PRO A 86 -0.74 -24.72 -0.51
N MET A 87 -0.76 -25.13 0.75
CA MET A 87 -1.91 -24.96 1.65
C MET A 87 -2.22 -23.47 1.83
N ALA A 88 -1.20 -22.64 2.04
CA ALA A 88 -1.39 -21.21 2.23
C ALA A 88 -1.88 -20.50 0.97
N LEU A 89 -1.45 -20.95 -0.21
CA LEU A 89 -1.92 -20.42 -1.49
C LEU A 89 -3.41 -20.72 -1.72
N ALA A 90 -3.91 -21.85 -1.22
CA ALA A 90 -5.31 -22.22 -1.28
C ALA A 90 -6.18 -21.52 -0.22
N GLU A 91 -5.65 -21.40 1.01
CA GLU A 91 -6.44 -20.98 2.18
C GLU A 91 -6.40 -19.48 2.48
N LEU A 92 -5.32 -18.76 2.17
CA LEU A 92 -5.26 -17.31 2.41
C LEU A 92 -6.31 -16.53 1.61
N PRO A 93 -6.59 -16.85 0.32
CA PRO A 93 -7.63 -16.16 -0.43
C PRO A 93 -9.03 -16.33 0.16
N SER A 94 -9.37 -17.51 0.69
CA SER A 94 -10.71 -17.81 1.23
C SER A 94 -11.02 -17.05 2.53
N ALA A 95 -9.99 -16.56 3.22
CA ALA A 95 -10.14 -15.74 4.41
C ALA A 95 -10.33 -14.23 4.09
N LEU A 96 -10.28 -13.85 2.81
CA LEU A 96 -10.46 -12.47 2.35
C LEU A 96 -11.86 -12.27 1.75
N SER A 97 -12.40 -11.06 1.89
CA SER A 97 -13.62 -10.66 1.19
C SER A 97 -13.37 -10.39 -0.29
N ASP A 98 -14.43 -10.40 -1.10
CA ASP A 98 -14.36 -10.04 -2.52
C ASP A 98 -13.81 -8.61 -2.72
N ASP A 99 -14.20 -7.66 -1.87
CA ASP A 99 -13.68 -6.29 -1.89
C ASP A 99 -12.18 -6.25 -1.60
N GLN A 100 -11.67 -7.12 -0.73
CA GLN A 100 -10.24 -7.24 -0.47
C GLN A 100 -9.48 -7.89 -1.62
N LEU A 101 -10.04 -8.93 -2.24
CA LEU A 101 -9.44 -9.61 -3.39
C LEU A 101 -9.34 -8.65 -4.60
N THR A 102 -10.41 -7.91 -4.86
CA THR A 102 -10.49 -6.93 -5.93
C THR A 102 -9.76 -5.61 -5.62
N GLY A 103 -9.15 -5.47 -4.43
CA GLY A 103 -8.36 -4.31 -4.05
C GLY A 103 -9.18 -3.04 -3.77
N ILE A 104 -10.50 -3.17 -3.64
CA ILE A 104 -11.41 -2.10 -3.20
C ILE A 104 -11.13 -1.81 -1.72
N GLN A 105 -11.14 -2.85 -0.90
CA GLN A 105 -10.74 -2.78 0.50
C GLN A 105 -9.25 -3.11 0.63
N ALA A 106 -8.53 -2.35 1.45
CA ALA A 106 -7.13 -2.68 1.73
C ALA A 106 -7.02 -3.99 2.50
N LEU A 107 -5.97 -4.75 2.21
CA LEU A 107 -5.62 -5.93 2.99
C LEU A 107 -5.17 -5.50 4.40
N PRO A 108 -5.52 -6.29 5.44
CA PRO A 108 -4.98 -6.08 6.78
C PRO A 108 -3.47 -6.33 6.81
N ASP A 109 -2.78 -5.73 7.80
CA ASP A 109 -1.33 -5.86 7.96
C ASP A 109 -0.88 -7.31 8.16
N GLN A 110 -1.70 -8.11 8.84
CA GLN A 110 -1.57 -9.55 8.90
C GLN A 110 -2.77 -10.17 8.20
N LEU A 111 -2.51 -10.99 7.18
CA LEU A 111 -3.58 -11.65 6.46
C LEU A 111 -4.30 -12.63 7.38
N PRO A 112 -5.64 -12.62 7.42
CA PRO A 112 -6.40 -13.54 8.24
C PRO A 112 -6.06 -14.97 7.83
N LEU A 113 -5.88 -15.83 8.82
CA LEU A 113 -5.69 -17.25 8.60
C LEU A 113 -7.04 -17.96 8.66
N SER A 114 -7.28 -18.87 7.72
CA SER A 114 -8.42 -19.78 7.79
C SER A 114 -8.35 -20.63 9.06
N GLU A 115 -9.50 -21.18 9.49
CA GLU A 115 -9.55 -22.05 10.67
C GLU A 115 -8.61 -23.26 10.54
N GLY A 116 -8.55 -23.88 9.36
CA GLY A 116 -7.68 -25.02 9.09
C GLY A 116 -6.20 -24.68 9.26
N VAL A 117 -5.75 -23.55 8.71
CA VAL A 117 -4.36 -23.10 8.90
C VAL A 117 -4.10 -22.76 10.37
N ARG A 118 -5.03 -22.10 11.07
CA ARG A 118 -4.86 -21.80 12.50
C ARG A 118 -4.66 -23.06 13.33
N GLN A 119 -5.49 -24.09 13.15
CA GLN A 119 -5.41 -25.33 13.94
C GLN A 119 -4.05 -26.03 13.84
N ILE A 120 -3.46 -26.07 12.64
CA ILE A 120 -2.14 -26.68 12.40
C ILE A 120 -1.03 -25.95 13.17
N PHE A 121 -1.10 -24.62 13.23
CA PHE A 121 -0.07 -23.82 13.89
C PHE A 121 -0.34 -23.59 15.39
N CYS A 122 -1.59 -23.68 15.86
CA CYS A 122 -2.00 -23.46 17.25
C CYS A 122 -1.17 -24.28 18.24
N GLY A 123 -1.10 -25.60 18.03
CA GLY A 123 -0.39 -26.51 18.95
C GLY A 123 1.11 -26.20 19.04
N ARG A 124 1.71 -25.74 17.94
CA ARG A 124 3.14 -25.43 17.87
C ARG A 124 3.51 -24.12 18.56
N VAL A 125 2.63 -23.10 18.55
CA VAL A 125 2.97 -21.77 19.08
C VAL A 125 2.54 -21.56 20.53
N ALA A 126 1.56 -22.33 21.03
CA ALA A 126 0.98 -22.15 22.36
C ALA A 126 1.99 -22.24 23.51
N ALA A 127 3.07 -23.01 23.32
CA ALA A 127 4.09 -23.25 24.35
C ALA A 127 5.06 -22.09 24.59
N TYR A 128 5.12 -21.08 23.70
CA TYR A 128 6.22 -20.09 23.66
C TYR A 128 5.83 -18.68 24.11
N GLY A 129 4.65 -18.54 24.73
CA GLY A 129 4.34 -17.42 25.64
C GLY A 129 4.25 -16.02 25.03
N PHE A 130 4.50 -15.02 25.88
CA PHE A 130 4.35 -13.59 25.56
C PHE A 130 5.51 -13.01 24.70
N PRO A 131 6.79 -13.40 24.87
CA PRO A 131 7.90 -12.94 24.01
C PRO A 131 7.73 -13.32 22.54
N LEU A 132 7.23 -14.53 22.24
CA LEU A 132 6.95 -14.90 20.85
C LEU A 132 5.80 -14.05 20.27
N LEU A 133 4.81 -13.68 21.09
CA LEU A 133 3.75 -12.75 20.70
C LEU A 133 4.28 -11.33 20.45
N LEU A 134 5.21 -10.83 21.28
CA LEU A 134 5.89 -9.56 21.04
C LEU A 134 6.62 -9.58 19.69
N ALA A 135 7.38 -10.64 19.42
CA ALA A 135 8.05 -10.84 18.14
C ALA A 135 7.06 -10.93 16.97
N ALA A 136 5.86 -11.48 17.20
CA ALA A 136 4.83 -11.56 16.17
C ALA A 136 4.11 -10.22 15.92
N ALA A 137 4.01 -9.37 16.94
CA ALA A 137 3.43 -8.04 16.86
C ALA A 137 4.40 -7.03 16.23
N GLU A 138 5.69 -7.15 16.53
CA GLU A 138 6.73 -6.31 15.95
C GLU A 138 7.18 -6.84 14.57
N ARG A 139 7.52 -5.95 13.64
CA ARG A 139 7.83 -6.31 12.25
C ARG A 139 9.32 -6.49 12.01
N ASP A 140 10.15 -5.66 12.62
CA ASP A 140 11.59 -5.64 12.35
C ASP A 140 12.34 -6.70 13.19
N GLY A 141 11.68 -7.19 14.25
CA GLY A 141 12.20 -8.25 15.09
C GLY A 141 13.41 -7.82 15.92
N ASP A 142 13.52 -6.53 16.24
CA ASP A 142 14.63 -5.98 17.03
C ASP A 142 14.67 -6.60 18.43
N LEU A 143 15.68 -7.43 18.68
CA LEU A 143 15.78 -8.24 19.89
C LEU A 143 15.86 -7.39 21.17
N PRO A 144 16.66 -6.31 21.25
CA PRO A 144 16.67 -5.42 22.41
C PRO A 144 15.29 -4.84 22.74
N THR A 145 14.55 -4.35 21.73
CA THR A 145 13.18 -3.86 21.93
C THR A 145 12.26 -4.95 22.49
N LEU A 146 12.36 -6.18 21.96
CA LEU A 146 11.55 -7.31 22.40
C LEU A 146 11.83 -7.72 23.84
N LEU A 147 13.09 -7.74 24.26
CA LEU A 147 13.49 -8.07 25.63
C LEU A 147 13.04 -6.99 26.61
N SER A 148 13.28 -5.71 26.28
CA SER A 148 12.81 -4.57 27.08
C SER A 148 11.28 -4.58 27.24
N ALA A 149 10.52 -4.83 26.17
CA ALA A 149 9.07 -4.94 26.21
C ALA A 149 8.57 -6.16 27.01
N ALA A 150 9.38 -7.21 27.17
CA ALA A 150 8.99 -8.38 27.97
C ALA A 150 9.04 -8.11 29.48
N GLY A 151 9.90 -7.18 29.93
CA GLY A 151 10.10 -6.82 31.33
C GLY A 151 10.95 -7.79 32.17
N ASP A 152 11.16 -9.02 31.67
CA ASP A 152 12.09 -10.03 32.18
C ASP A 152 12.97 -10.51 31.01
N GLU A 153 14.14 -9.88 30.86
CA GLU A 153 15.00 -10.09 29.69
C GLU A 153 15.55 -11.51 29.60
N ASP A 154 16.01 -12.08 30.72
CA ASP A 154 16.57 -13.43 30.77
C ASP A 154 15.50 -14.48 30.48
N GLY A 155 14.34 -14.38 31.13
CA GLY A 155 13.21 -15.29 30.88
C GLY A 155 12.68 -15.18 29.45
N ALA A 156 12.68 -13.98 28.86
CA ALA A 156 12.30 -13.78 27.47
C ALA A 156 13.31 -14.40 26.49
N MET A 157 14.61 -14.27 26.76
CA MET A 157 15.66 -14.88 25.95
C MET A 157 15.58 -16.42 25.97
N ASP A 158 15.32 -17.02 27.13
CA ASP A 158 15.15 -18.46 27.26
C ASP A 158 13.96 -18.98 26.44
N GLN A 159 12.82 -18.28 26.50
CA GLN A 159 11.63 -18.63 25.71
C GLN A 159 11.86 -18.50 24.21
N LEU A 160 12.52 -17.42 23.75
CA LEU A 160 12.87 -17.24 22.34
C LEU A 160 13.88 -18.30 21.88
N THR A 161 14.85 -18.66 22.71
CA THR A 161 15.80 -19.75 22.41
C THR A 161 15.07 -21.09 22.28
N GLY A 162 14.10 -21.37 23.15
CA GLY A 162 13.21 -22.52 23.04
C GLY A 162 12.43 -22.54 21.72
N ALA A 163 11.85 -21.42 21.32
CA ALA A 163 11.14 -21.28 20.05
C ALA A 163 12.07 -21.45 18.83
N ALA A 164 13.33 -21.01 18.93
CA ALA A 164 14.33 -21.17 17.88
C ALA A 164 14.72 -22.65 17.68
N ARG A 165 14.92 -23.38 18.79
CA ARG A 165 15.17 -24.84 18.80
C ARG A 165 14.00 -25.61 18.19
N ALA A 166 12.77 -25.17 18.45
CA ALA A 166 11.55 -25.79 17.93
C ALA A 166 11.22 -25.47 16.46
N GLY A 167 12.11 -24.77 15.74
CA GLY A 167 11.88 -24.52 14.32
C GLY A 167 10.94 -23.34 14.03
N LEU A 168 10.55 -22.52 15.01
CA LEU A 168 9.55 -21.45 14.79
C LEU A 168 10.18 -20.15 14.31
N ILE A 169 11.29 -19.79 14.95
CA ILE A 169 12.05 -18.57 14.68
C ILE A 169 13.52 -18.89 14.43
N THR A 170 14.26 -17.90 13.94
CA THR A 170 15.72 -17.86 13.96
C THR A 170 16.16 -16.61 14.70
N LEU A 171 17.26 -16.76 15.43
CA LEU A 171 17.97 -15.67 16.10
C LEU A 171 19.24 -15.39 15.29
N HIS A 172 19.33 -14.21 14.67
CA HIS A 172 20.50 -13.79 13.90
C HIS A 172 21.01 -12.46 14.44
N GLY A 173 22.06 -12.50 15.26
CA GLY A 173 22.56 -11.33 15.96
C GLY A 173 21.45 -10.73 16.84
N GLN A 174 21.15 -9.44 16.63
CA GLN A 174 20.09 -8.73 17.35
C GLN A 174 18.71 -8.78 16.67
N GLN A 175 18.46 -9.79 15.83
CA GLN A 175 17.19 -9.93 15.12
C GLN A 175 16.51 -11.28 15.36
N VAL A 176 15.22 -11.22 15.64
CA VAL A 176 14.28 -12.33 15.69
C VAL A 176 13.52 -12.40 14.38
N ARG A 177 13.59 -13.53 13.68
CA ARG A 177 12.83 -13.73 12.43
C ARG A 177 12.02 -15.00 12.51
N PHE A 178 10.76 -14.94 12.10
CA PHE A 178 9.97 -16.16 11.91
C PHE A 178 10.48 -16.92 10.70
N ARG A 179 10.65 -18.25 10.84
CA ARG A 179 11.03 -19.10 9.71
C ARG A 179 9.97 -19.09 8.60
N HIS A 180 8.71 -18.84 8.96
CA HIS A 180 7.60 -18.73 8.03
C HIS A 180 6.64 -17.58 8.42
N PRO A 181 6.19 -16.73 7.48
CA PRO A 181 5.22 -15.66 7.75
C PRO A 181 3.94 -16.17 8.41
N LEU A 182 3.41 -17.32 7.97
CA LEU A 182 2.26 -17.97 8.60
C LEU A 182 2.45 -18.28 10.09
N THR A 183 3.65 -18.68 10.53
CA THR A 183 3.92 -18.90 11.96
C THR A 183 3.80 -17.61 12.76
N ARG A 184 4.23 -16.49 12.17
CA ARG A 184 4.05 -15.15 12.75
C ARG A 184 2.57 -14.80 12.86
N SER A 185 1.85 -14.94 11.74
CA SER A 185 0.42 -14.66 11.65
C SER A 185 -0.39 -15.53 12.62
N ALA A 186 -0.03 -16.82 12.76
CA ALA A 186 -0.67 -17.74 13.70
C ALA A 186 -0.40 -17.37 15.15
N THR A 187 0.86 -17.09 15.50
CA THR A 187 1.22 -16.62 16.86
C THR A 187 0.38 -15.41 17.27
N TYR A 188 0.29 -14.41 16.38
CA TYR A 188 -0.45 -13.19 16.68
C TYR A 188 -1.97 -13.41 16.69
N GLN A 189 -2.52 -14.13 15.71
CA GLN A 189 -3.97 -14.34 15.57
C GLN A 189 -4.55 -15.37 16.56
N ASN A 190 -3.74 -16.24 17.14
CA ASN A 190 -4.20 -17.15 18.19
C ASN A 190 -4.19 -16.49 19.58
N ALA A 191 -3.43 -15.41 19.76
CA ALA A 191 -3.46 -14.68 21.02
C ALA A 191 -4.82 -14.00 21.23
N ALA A 192 -5.33 -14.01 22.46
CA ALA A 192 -6.55 -13.29 22.81
C ALA A 192 -6.39 -11.78 22.53
N PRO A 193 -7.47 -11.04 22.16
CA PRO A 193 -7.39 -9.60 21.89
C PRO A 193 -6.77 -8.80 23.03
N SER A 194 -7.01 -9.18 24.29
CA SER A 194 -6.39 -8.57 25.47
C SER A 194 -4.86 -8.73 25.50
N ARG A 195 -4.36 -9.93 25.16
CA ARG A 195 -2.92 -10.22 25.05
C ARG A 195 -2.26 -9.45 23.92
N ARG A 196 -2.91 -9.34 22.75
CA ARG A 196 -2.40 -8.51 21.64
C ARG A 196 -2.28 -7.05 22.03
N ARG A 197 -3.30 -6.51 22.71
CA ARG A 197 -3.25 -5.14 23.25
C ARG A 197 -2.12 -4.95 24.25
N ALA A 198 -1.91 -5.91 25.15
CA ALA A 198 -0.80 -5.88 26.10
C ALA A 198 0.56 -5.89 25.38
N ALA A 199 0.71 -6.71 24.34
CA ALA A 199 1.92 -6.76 23.52
C ALA A 199 2.21 -5.42 22.81
N HIS A 200 1.21 -4.83 22.14
CA HIS A 200 1.39 -3.52 21.51
C HIS A 200 1.66 -2.41 22.54
N ARG A 201 1.05 -2.44 23.72
CA ARG A 201 1.35 -1.48 24.78
C ARG A 201 2.81 -1.60 25.22
N ALA A 202 3.25 -2.81 25.56
CA ALA A 202 4.62 -3.06 26.00
C ALA A 202 5.66 -2.64 24.94
N LEU A 203 5.39 -2.90 23.66
CA LEU A 203 6.25 -2.45 22.56
C LEU A 203 6.25 -0.92 22.42
N ALA A 204 5.10 -0.25 22.57
CA ALA A 204 5.05 1.20 22.53
C ALA A 204 5.81 1.85 23.70
N ASP A 205 5.79 1.21 24.88
CA ASP A 205 6.46 1.69 26.09
C ASP A 205 7.99 1.49 26.00
N ALA A 206 8.45 0.42 25.34
CA ALA A 206 9.87 0.12 25.11
C ALA A 206 10.55 0.96 24.02
N LEU A 207 9.77 1.64 23.17
CA LEU A 207 10.27 2.41 22.03
C LEU A 207 10.37 3.91 22.35
N ASP A 208 11.39 4.58 21.80
CA ASP A 208 11.55 6.02 21.97
C ASP A 208 10.37 6.81 21.36
N PRO A 209 10.01 7.99 21.93
CA PRO A 209 8.95 8.85 21.40
C PRO A 209 9.14 9.27 19.92
N GLY A 210 10.38 9.29 19.44
CA GLY A 210 10.73 9.64 18.06
C GLY A 210 10.67 8.47 17.07
N ASP A 211 10.48 7.23 17.54
CA ASP A 211 10.43 6.05 16.68
C ASP A 211 9.04 5.91 16.03
N ASP A 212 9.00 5.86 14.70
CA ASP A 212 7.76 5.69 13.93
C ASP A 212 7.03 4.37 14.26
N ARG A 213 7.76 3.33 14.69
CA ARG A 213 7.17 2.05 15.15
C ARG A 213 6.29 2.26 16.37
N ARG A 214 6.66 3.17 17.28
CA ARG A 214 5.87 3.48 18.47
C ARG A 214 4.47 3.96 18.09
N VAL A 215 4.35 4.81 17.07
CA VAL A 215 3.06 5.33 16.59
C VAL A 215 2.17 4.19 16.11
N TRP A 216 2.72 3.20 15.39
CA TRP A 216 1.97 2.02 14.97
C TRP A 216 1.50 1.16 16.15
N HIS A 217 2.35 0.96 17.15
CA HIS A 217 1.96 0.20 18.34
C HIS A 217 0.89 0.91 19.16
N LEU A 218 1.01 2.22 19.38
CA LEU A 218 -0.05 3.05 20.01
C LEU A 218 -1.37 2.91 19.25
N ALA A 219 -1.32 3.05 17.92
CA ALA A 219 -2.49 2.92 17.08
C ALA A 219 -3.11 1.52 17.11
N ALA A 220 -2.31 0.45 17.28
CA ALA A 220 -2.80 -0.92 17.27
C ALA A 220 -3.61 -1.31 18.52
N TYR A 221 -3.33 -0.72 19.69
CA TYR A 221 -4.10 -1.00 20.91
C TYR A 221 -5.15 0.08 21.27
N ALA A 222 -5.20 1.20 20.54
CA ALA A 222 -6.22 2.23 20.72
C ALA A 222 -7.64 1.67 20.47
N THR A 223 -8.51 1.82 21.47
CA THR A 223 -9.90 1.28 21.46
C THR A 223 -10.98 2.36 21.35
N ARG A 224 -10.59 3.63 21.45
CA ARG A 224 -11.47 4.78 21.36
C ARG A 224 -10.90 5.78 20.36
N PRO A 225 -11.72 6.69 19.83
CA PRO A 225 -11.20 7.83 19.09
C PRO A 225 -10.14 8.58 19.90
N ASP A 226 -9.08 9.01 19.24
CA ASP A 226 -7.95 9.75 19.77
C ASP A 226 -7.39 10.66 18.67
N ASP A 227 -7.82 11.92 18.68
CA ASP A 227 -7.40 12.91 17.67
C ASP A 227 -5.92 13.28 17.78
N SER A 228 -5.28 13.04 18.93
CA SER A 228 -3.84 13.26 19.10
C SER A 228 -3.05 12.19 18.35
N LEU A 229 -3.45 10.93 18.51
CA LEU A 229 -2.87 9.79 17.81
C LEU A 229 -3.17 9.81 16.31
N ALA A 230 -4.37 10.25 15.92
CA ALA A 230 -4.71 10.48 14.51
C ALA A 230 -3.75 11.50 13.86
N ARG A 231 -3.41 12.59 14.56
CA ARG A 231 -2.42 13.57 14.10
C ARG A 231 -1.00 13.01 14.03
N LEU A 232 -0.59 12.18 14.99
CA LEU A 232 0.71 11.50 14.93
C LEU A 232 0.83 10.60 13.69
N LEU A 233 -0.24 9.86 13.36
CA LEU A 233 -0.33 9.05 12.15
C LEU A 233 -0.32 9.90 10.87
N ALA A 234 -1.01 11.04 10.85
CA ALA A 234 -0.96 11.97 9.71
C ALA A 234 0.47 12.51 9.49
N ASN A 235 1.16 12.91 10.57
CA ASN A 235 2.56 13.36 10.49
C ASN A 235 3.50 12.25 10.00
N LEU A 236 3.26 10.99 10.42
CA LEU A 236 3.97 9.83 9.91
C LEU A 236 3.72 9.63 8.41
N ALA A 237 2.48 9.80 7.95
CA ALA A 237 2.13 9.72 6.55
C ALA A 237 2.88 10.78 5.72
N ASP A 238 2.95 12.01 6.21
CA ASP A 238 3.68 13.08 5.57
C ASP A 238 5.17 12.76 5.43
N ARG A 239 5.82 12.30 6.50
CA ARG A 239 7.25 11.90 6.44
C ARG A 239 7.48 10.77 5.43
N THR A 240 6.63 9.74 5.45
CA THR A 240 6.80 8.54 4.62
C THR A 240 6.43 8.75 3.15
N ARG A 241 5.57 9.73 2.83
CA ARG A 241 5.29 10.11 1.44
C ARG A 241 6.54 10.69 0.76
N HIS A 242 7.35 11.45 1.50
CA HIS A 242 8.56 12.09 0.97
C HIS A 242 9.73 11.12 0.77
N THR A 243 9.75 10.02 1.52
CA THR A 243 10.80 8.98 1.44
C THR A 243 10.41 7.80 0.54
N GLY A 244 9.30 7.90 -0.20
CA GLY A 244 8.90 6.94 -1.24
C GLY A 244 8.04 5.75 -0.77
N SER A 245 7.56 5.75 0.48
CA SER A 245 6.71 4.68 1.02
C SER A 245 5.23 5.10 1.05
N VAL A 246 4.67 5.42 -0.12
CA VAL A 246 3.30 5.96 -0.24
C VAL A 246 2.23 5.00 0.30
N THR A 247 2.46 3.68 0.21
CA THR A 247 1.57 2.67 0.79
C THR A 247 1.50 2.77 2.33
N THR A 248 2.61 3.11 2.98
CA THR A 248 2.65 3.37 4.43
C THR A 248 1.88 4.64 4.77
N ALA A 249 2.01 5.69 3.95
CA ALA A 249 1.26 6.93 4.12
C ALA A 249 -0.27 6.70 4.03
N VAL A 250 -0.73 6.00 2.98
CA VAL A 250 -2.14 5.63 2.83
C VAL A 250 -2.64 4.84 4.05
N ARG A 251 -1.85 3.87 4.53
CA ARG A 251 -2.22 3.07 5.71
C ARG A 251 -2.33 3.93 6.96
N ALA A 252 -1.40 4.85 7.17
CA ALA A 252 -1.39 5.71 8.34
C ALA A 252 -2.59 6.67 8.35
N LEU A 253 -2.91 7.27 7.20
CA LEU A 253 -4.08 8.15 7.04
C LEU A 253 -5.40 7.38 7.20
N ARG A 254 -5.51 6.15 6.69
CA ARG A 254 -6.68 5.30 6.96
C ARG A 254 -6.84 5.02 8.45
N ARG A 255 -5.75 4.72 9.16
CA ARG A 255 -5.82 4.51 10.62
C ARG A 255 -6.19 5.81 11.35
N ALA A 256 -5.65 6.96 10.92
CA ALA A 256 -6.02 8.27 11.46
C ALA A 256 -7.53 8.54 11.29
N ALA A 257 -8.11 8.18 10.14
CA ALA A 257 -9.55 8.30 9.88
C ALA A 257 -10.39 7.50 10.89
N THR A 258 -9.98 6.27 11.22
CA THR A 258 -10.67 5.41 12.21
C THR A 258 -10.51 5.86 13.66
N LEU A 259 -9.48 6.68 13.95
CA LEU A 259 -9.22 7.21 15.28
C LEU A 259 -9.74 8.64 15.46
N SER A 260 -10.29 9.25 14.40
CA SER A 260 -10.84 10.60 14.50
C SER A 260 -12.16 10.61 15.25
N SER A 261 -12.34 11.60 16.13
CA SER A 261 -13.57 11.76 16.92
C SER A 261 -14.71 12.41 16.14
N THR A 262 -14.40 13.09 15.02
CA THR A 262 -15.36 13.86 14.24
C THR A 262 -15.48 13.35 12.79
N PRO A 263 -16.69 13.39 12.20
CA PRO A 263 -16.90 13.08 10.78
C PRO A 263 -16.01 13.90 9.84
N ALA A 264 -15.80 15.19 10.16
CA ALA A 264 -14.94 16.08 9.38
C ALA A 264 -13.46 15.66 9.43
N GLY A 265 -12.97 15.21 10.59
CA GLY A 265 -11.62 14.65 10.72
C GLY A 265 -11.45 13.36 9.92
N THR A 266 -12.42 12.44 10.02
CA THR A 266 -12.45 11.21 9.22
C THR A 266 -12.44 11.51 7.73
N ALA A 267 -13.31 12.43 7.26
CA ALA A 267 -13.38 12.85 5.87
C ALA A 267 -12.04 13.40 5.37
N ARG A 268 -11.40 14.26 6.16
CA ARG A 268 -10.10 14.85 5.82
C ARG A 268 -9.04 13.78 5.58
N TRP A 269 -8.89 12.82 6.50
CA TRP A 269 -7.86 11.79 6.37
C TRP A 269 -8.16 10.79 5.24
N LEU A 270 -9.42 10.49 4.97
CA LEU A 270 -9.80 9.64 3.83
C LEU A 270 -9.48 10.31 2.48
N VAL A 271 -9.74 11.61 2.34
CA VAL A 271 -9.40 12.35 1.13
C VAL A 271 -7.88 12.46 0.95
N GLU A 272 -7.13 12.76 2.03
CA GLU A 272 -5.66 12.72 2.00
C GLU A 272 -5.14 11.32 1.61
N ALA A 273 -5.73 10.25 2.14
CA ALA A 273 -5.36 8.89 1.77
C ALA A 273 -5.66 8.59 0.29
N ALA A 274 -6.78 9.09 -0.25
CA ALA A 274 -7.15 8.91 -1.64
C ALA A 274 -6.18 9.61 -2.59
N GLU A 275 -5.74 10.82 -2.26
CA GLU A 275 -4.71 11.56 -3.00
C GLU A 275 -3.38 10.80 -3.02
N CYS A 276 -2.94 10.27 -1.87
CA CYS A 276 -1.75 9.42 -1.80
C CYS A 276 -1.89 8.15 -2.65
N ALA A 277 -3.01 7.44 -2.55
CA ALA A 277 -3.26 6.23 -3.33
C ALA A 277 -3.28 6.50 -4.84
N TRP A 278 -3.87 7.63 -5.26
CA TRP A 278 -3.86 8.07 -6.65
C TRP A 278 -2.43 8.33 -7.14
N ALA A 279 -1.63 9.07 -6.37
CA ALA A 279 -0.22 9.32 -6.69
C ALA A 279 0.61 8.02 -6.80
N ALA A 280 0.27 7.00 -6.00
CA ALA A 280 0.90 5.68 -6.00
C ALA A 280 0.48 4.74 -7.14
N ALA A 281 -0.34 5.17 -8.10
CA ALA A 281 -0.90 4.33 -9.16
C ALA A 281 -1.90 3.26 -8.68
N GLU A 282 -2.59 3.51 -7.56
CA GLU A 282 -3.58 2.57 -6.99
C GLU A 282 -5.02 3.13 -7.18
N PRO A 283 -5.55 3.17 -8.42
CA PRO A 283 -6.81 3.84 -8.73
C PRO A 283 -8.03 3.19 -8.06
N THR A 284 -8.02 1.86 -7.91
CA THR A 284 -9.11 1.13 -7.24
C THR A 284 -9.20 1.53 -5.77
N GLN A 285 -8.06 1.58 -5.08
CA GLN A 285 -8.00 1.97 -3.68
C GLN A 285 -8.37 3.44 -3.50
N ALA A 286 -7.85 4.34 -4.35
CA ALA A 286 -8.19 5.76 -4.30
C ALA A 286 -9.71 5.98 -4.50
N ARG A 287 -10.35 5.26 -5.43
CA ARG A 287 -11.80 5.35 -5.65
C ARG A 287 -12.60 4.88 -4.44
N ALA A 288 -12.20 3.78 -3.82
CA ALA A 288 -12.85 3.28 -2.60
C ALA A 288 -12.74 4.29 -1.45
N LEU A 289 -11.56 4.89 -1.25
CA LEU A 289 -11.35 5.92 -0.22
C LEU A 289 -12.19 7.18 -0.45
N LEU A 290 -12.34 7.63 -1.70
CA LEU A 290 -13.24 8.74 -2.02
C LEU A 290 -14.70 8.39 -1.73
N LYS A 291 -15.14 7.18 -2.10
CA LYS A 291 -16.50 6.70 -1.82
C LYS A 291 -16.80 6.71 -0.31
N ASP A 292 -15.86 6.25 0.51
CA ASP A 292 -16.01 6.27 1.97
C ASP A 292 -16.07 7.72 2.52
N ALA A 293 -15.36 8.66 1.90
CA ALA A 293 -15.36 10.07 2.30
C ALA A 293 -16.64 10.81 1.89
N GLU A 294 -17.27 10.46 0.76
CA GLU A 294 -18.34 11.25 0.13
C GLU A 294 -19.48 11.68 1.07
N SER A 295 -19.93 10.77 1.94
CA SER A 295 -21.02 11.05 2.89
C SER A 295 -20.63 11.99 4.04
N LEU A 296 -19.33 12.17 4.27
CA LEU A 296 -18.75 12.92 5.40
C LEU A 296 -18.23 14.31 4.97
N VAL A 297 -18.08 14.54 3.66
CA VAL A 297 -17.47 15.74 3.10
C VAL A 297 -18.51 16.84 2.90
N HIS A 298 -18.54 17.81 3.83
CA HIS A 298 -19.41 18.99 3.72
C HIS A 298 -18.67 20.29 3.41
N ALA A 299 -17.40 20.40 3.82
CA ALA A 299 -16.59 21.61 3.62
C ALA A 299 -16.25 21.83 2.14
N PRO A 300 -16.45 23.05 1.57
CA PRO A 300 -16.20 23.32 0.16
C PRO A 300 -14.78 22.95 -0.32
N GLU A 301 -13.78 23.17 0.52
CA GLU A 301 -12.37 22.91 0.21
C GLU A 301 -12.11 21.40 0.10
N LEU A 302 -12.76 20.61 0.96
CA LEU A 302 -12.65 19.17 0.94
C LEU A 302 -13.45 18.57 -0.23
N ARG A 303 -14.61 19.16 -0.58
CA ARG A 303 -15.35 18.83 -1.81
C ARG A 303 -14.51 19.11 -3.06
N ALA A 304 -13.78 20.22 -3.10
CA ALA A 304 -12.87 20.54 -4.19
C ALA A 304 -11.79 19.46 -4.34
N ARG A 305 -11.15 19.05 -3.25
CA ARG A 305 -10.13 17.97 -3.28
C ARG A 305 -10.69 16.64 -3.78
N VAL A 306 -11.89 16.24 -3.32
CA VAL A 306 -12.60 15.05 -3.85
C VAL A 306 -12.84 15.17 -5.35
N ALA A 307 -13.37 16.31 -5.80
CA ALA A 307 -13.64 16.57 -7.22
C ALA A 307 -12.35 16.55 -8.05
N ARG A 308 -11.23 17.10 -7.55
CA ARG A 308 -9.93 17.03 -8.22
C ARG A 308 -9.46 15.60 -8.44
N VAL A 309 -9.45 14.75 -7.41
CA VAL A 309 -9.00 13.36 -7.55
C VAL A 309 -9.92 12.58 -8.49
N ARG A 310 -11.25 12.78 -8.36
CA ARG A 310 -12.23 12.15 -9.26
C ARG A 310 -12.05 12.59 -10.71
N GLY A 311 -11.85 13.88 -10.94
CA GLY A 311 -11.57 14.45 -12.26
C GLY A 311 -10.29 13.89 -12.88
N ALA A 312 -9.23 13.72 -12.07
CA ALA A 312 -7.99 13.08 -12.52
C ALA A 312 -8.19 11.61 -12.91
N MET A 313 -9.00 10.85 -12.15
CA MET A 313 -9.37 9.47 -12.51
C MET A 313 -10.16 9.40 -13.82
N LEU A 314 -11.13 10.30 -14.01
CA LEU A 314 -11.93 10.37 -15.24
C LEU A 314 -11.04 10.70 -16.45
N HIS A 315 -10.12 11.66 -16.29
CA HIS A 315 -9.16 12.03 -17.32
C HIS A 315 -8.29 10.84 -17.73
N ALA A 316 -7.73 10.12 -16.74
CA ALA A 316 -6.94 8.91 -16.99
C ALA A 316 -7.76 7.78 -17.64
N GLY A 317 -9.06 7.69 -17.33
CA GLY A 317 -9.99 6.77 -17.98
C GLY A 317 -10.47 7.23 -19.36
N SER A 318 -9.90 8.29 -19.93
CA SER A 318 -10.30 8.91 -21.21
C SER A 318 -11.74 9.43 -21.25
N ALA A 319 -12.39 9.62 -20.10
CA ALA A 319 -13.70 10.27 -19.98
C ALA A 319 -13.51 11.80 -19.93
N LEU A 320 -12.99 12.37 -21.03
CA LEU A 320 -12.45 13.73 -21.08
C LEU A 320 -13.48 14.82 -20.76
N ASN A 321 -14.69 14.75 -21.32
CA ASN A 321 -15.73 15.75 -21.06
C ASN A 321 -16.17 15.76 -19.57
N PRO A 322 -16.57 14.62 -18.98
CA PRO A 322 -16.85 14.54 -17.54
C PRO A 322 -15.67 14.93 -16.65
N ALA A 323 -14.43 14.63 -17.07
CA ALA A 323 -13.23 15.04 -16.34
C ALA A 323 -13.10 16.56 -16.29
N CYS A 324 -13.24 17.23 -17.45
CA CYS A 324 -13.20 18.68 -17.56
C CYS A 324 -14.22 19.34 -16.62
N ASP A 325 -15.48 18.90 -16.68
CA ASP A 325 -16.58 19.48 -15.89
C ASP A 325 -16.32 19.31 -14.39
N THR A 326 -15.93 18.11 -13.98
CA THR A 326 -15.60 17.81 -12.56
C THR A 326 -14.43 18.64 -12.05
N LEU A 327 -13.42 18.90 -12.89
CA LEU A 327 -12.24 19.69 -12.52
C LEU A 327 -12.52 21.19 -12.47
N MET A 328 -13.40 21.69 -13.34
CA MET A 328 -13.89 23.07 -13.25
C MET A 328 -14.72 23.28 -11.98
N ASP A 329 -15.53 22.30 -11.59
CA ASP A 329 -16.27 22.35 -10.32
C ASP A 329 -15.33 22.34 -9.11
N SER A 330 -14.26 21.51 -9.14
CA SER A 330 -13.19 21.56 -8.14
C SER A 330 -12.60 22.98 -8.03
N ALA A 331 -12.28 23.59 -9.17
CA ALA A 331 -11.70 24.92 -9.19
C ALA A 331 -12.63 26.00 -8.64
N ARG A 332 -13.92 25.95 -8.99
CA ARG A 332 -14.93 26.88 -8.48
C ARG A 332 -15.08 26.77 -6.96
N LEU A 333 -15.10 25.56 -6.42
CA LEU A 333 -15.16 25.31 -4.97
C LEU A 333 -13.92 25.79 -4.22
N ALA A 334 -12.73 25.67 -4.84
CA ALA A 334 -11.46 26.07 -4.25
C ALA A 334 -11.09 27.55 -4.44
N ARG A 335 -11.77 28.26 -5.35
CA ARG A 335 -11.40 29.59 -5.89
C ARG A 335 -10.93 30.60 -4.83
N SER A 336 -11.66 30.73 -3.72
CA SER A 336 -11.41 31.78 -2.72
C SER A 336 -10.44 31.37 -1.62
N LYS A 337 -10.43 30.09 -1.22
CA LYS A 337 -9.70 29.61 -0.03
C LYS A 337 -8.49 28.73 -0.34
N ALA A 338 -8.43 28.17 -1.54
CA ALA A 338 -7.32 27.36 -2.02
C ALA A 338 -7.05 27.68 -3.50
N PRO A 339 -6.64 28.91 -3.84
CA PRO A 339 -6.46 29.33 -5.23
C PRO A 339 -5.39 28.50 -5.96
N GLN A 340 -4.39 27.95 -5.26
CA GLN A 340 -3.44 27.00 -5.84
C GLN A 340 -4.14 25.72 -6.29
N LEU A 341 -4.94 25.08 -5.43
CA LEU A 341 -5.74 23.89 -5.77
C LEU A 341 -6.68 24.16 -6.96
N ALA A 342 -7.25 25.37 -7.02
CA ALA A 342 -8.10 25.78 -8.12
C ALA A 342 -7.31 25.85 -9.44
N ALA A 343 -6.14 26.50 -9.44
CA ALA A 343 -5.27 26.54 -10.61
C ALA A 343 -4.82 25.13 -11.05
N GLU A 344 -4.43 24.27 -10.11
CA GLU A 344 -4.06 22.89 -10.40
C GLU A 344 -5.21 22.08 -11.01
N SER A 345 -6.46 22.38 -10.62
CA SER A 345 -7.65 21.73 -11.16
C SER A 345 -7.98 22.25 -12.57
N LEU A 346 -7.93 23.58 -12.77
CA LEU A 346 -8.15 24.21 -14.08
C LEU A 346 -7.13 23.77 -15.13
N LEU A 347 -5.88 23.59 -14.74
CA LEU A 347 -4.84 23.09 -15.62
C LEU A 347 -5.14 21.69 -16.16
N LEU A 348 -5.58 20.78 -15.29
CA LEU A 348 -5.98 19.45 -15.72
C LEU A 348 -7.29 19.49 -16.52
N ALA A 349 -8.21 20.41 -16.19
CA ALA A 349 -9.43 20.65 -16.96
C ALA A 349 -9.10 21.09 -18.39
N ALA A 350 -8.12 21.97 -18.58
CA ALA A 350 -7.70 22.45 -19.89
C ALA A 350 -7.18 21.31 -20.78
N ARG A 351 -6.42 20.37 -20.19
CA ARG A 351 -5.95 19.17 -20.91
C ARG A 351 -7.13 18.30 -21.36
N ALA A 352 -8.12 18.12 -20.50
CA ALA A 352 -9.33 17.37 -20.81
C ALA A 352 -10.17 18.07 -21.89
N ALA A 353 -10.38 19.38 -21.79
CA ALA A 353 -11.09 20.20 -22.78
C ALA A 353 -10.42 20.18 -24.15
N TRP A 354 -9.09 20.32 -24.20
CA TRP A 354 -8.34 20.23 -25.46
C TRP A 354 -8.47 18.86 -26.11
N GLY A 355 -8.27 17.79 -25.34
CA GLY A 355 -8.42 16.42 -25.86
C GLY A 355 -9.86 16.08 -26.29
N ALA A 356 -10.86 16.72 -25.68
CA ALA A 356 -12.26 16.60 -26.06
C ALA A 356 -12.68 17.54 -27.21
N ASN A 357 -11.77 18.41 -27.70
CA ASN A 357 -12.04 19.45 -28.69
C ASN A 357 -13.16 20.43 -28.28
N GLU A 358 -13.09 20.93 -27.04
CA GLU A 358 -14.07 21.85 -26.43
C GLU A 358 -13.49 23.28 -26.30
N PRO A 359 -13.45 24.08 -27.39
CA PRO A 359 -12.83 25.41 -27.38
C PRO A 359 -13.52 26.39 -26.43
N ALA A 360 -14.85 26.32 -26.30
CA ALA A 360 -15.61 27.17 -25.37
C ALA A 360 -15.17 26.97 -23.91
N LYS A 361 -14.91 25.71 -23.51
CA LYS A 361 -14.41 25.39 -22.17
C LYS A 361 -12.98 25.90 -21.98
N LEU A 362 -12.13 25.89 -23.01
CA LEU A 362 -10.79 26.46 -22.92
C LEU A 362 -10.81 27.97 -22.67
N THR A 363 -11.73 28.71 -23.30
CA THR A 363 -11.94 30.15 -23.01
C THR A 363 -12.38 30.34 -21.56
N GLU A 364 -13.40 29.61 -21.11
CA GLU A 364 -13.90 29.71 -19.73
C GLU A 364 -12.81 29.38 -18.71
N ILE A 365 -12.01 28.34 -18.95
CA ILE A 365 -10.89 27.96 -18.08
C ILE A 365 -9.84 29.07 -18.02
N ALA A 366 -9.53 29.70 -19.15
CA ALA A 366 -8.58 30.81 -19.19
C ALA A 366 -9.07 32.02 -18.36
N ASP A 367 -10.37 32.33 -18.44
CA ASP A 367 -10.97 33.42 -17.68
C ASP A 367 -10.99 33.09 -16.18
N LEU A 368 -11.41 31.88 -15.80
CA LEU A 368 -11.35 31.42 -14.41
C LEU A 368 -9.93 31.44 -13.85
N LEU A 369 -8.93 31.05 -14.66
CA LEU A 369 -7.52 31.04 -14.26
C LEU A 369 -6.97 32.45 -14.08
N ALA A 370 -7.34 33.41 -14.94
CA ALA A 370 -6.95 34.81 -14.82
C ALA A 370 -7.53 35.46 -13.55
N ASP A 371 -8.75 35.07 -13.19
CA ASP A 371 -9.49 35.60 -12.05
C ASP A 371 -9.05 35.08 -10.67
N LEU A 372 -8.18 34.07 -10.60
CA LEU A 372 -7.72 33.51 -9.32
C LEU A 372 -6.90 34.55 -8.52
N ALA A 373 -7.06 34.53 -7.20
CA ALA A 373 -6.27 35.33 -6.26
C ALA A 373 -4.85 34.75 -6.07
N LEU A 374 -4.10 34.63 -7.17
CA LEU A 374 -2.69 34.23 -7.19
C LEU A 374 -1.84 35.42 -7.62
N LYS A 375 -0.55 35.40 -7.24
CA LYS A 375 0.43 36.37 -7.73
C LYS A 375 0.50 36.27 -9.26
N GLU A 376 0.36 37.39 -9.94
CA GLU A 376 0.56 37.42 -11.39
C GLU A 376 2.04 37.21 -11.72
N THR A 377 2.31 36.24 -12.59
CA THR A 377 3.64 35.93 -13.08
C THR A 377 3.62 35.82 -14.60
N PRO A 378 4.74 36.08 -15.30
CA PRO A 378 4.81 35.94 -16.75
C PRO A 378 4.33 34.58 -17.26
N GLU A 379 4.61 33.50 -16.53
CA GLU A 379 4.20 32.14 -16.87
C GLU A 379 2.68 31.99 -16.81
N ARG A 380 2.03 32.59 -15.81
CA ARG A 380 0.56 32.56 -15.68
C ARG A 380 -0.11 33.36 -16.79
N SER A 381 0.37 34.58 -17.06
CA SER A 381 -0.19 35.41 -18.14
C SER A 381 -0.01 34.72 -19.50
N GLN A 382 1.14 34.11 -19.74
CA GLN A 382 1.42 33.35 -20.95
C GLN A 382 0.51 32.13 -21.09
N LEU A 383 0.29 31.40 -20.00
CA LEU A 383 -0.61 30.26 -19.99
C LEU A 383 -2.06 30.65 -20.34
N VAL A 384 -2.59 31.71 -19.72
CA VAL A 384 -3.93 32.25 -20.03
C VAL A 384 -4.01 32.65 -21.51
N TYR A 385 -2.98 33.32 -22.02
CA TYR A 385 -2.88 33.69 -23.44
C TYR A 385 -2.97 32.47 -24.36
N GLN A 386 -2.18 31.42 -24.08
CA GLN A 386 -2.16 30.22 -24.92
C GLN A 386 -3.50 29.48 -24.90
N LEU A 387 -4.16 29.37 -23.75
CA LEU A 387 -5.48 28.74 -23.66
C LEU A 387 -6.52 29.47 -24.52
N ARG A 388 -6.54 30.82 -24.50
CA ARG A 388 -7.42 31.61 -25.38
C ARG A 388 -7.10 31.42 -26.86
N ARG A 389 -5.82 31.34 -27.21
CA ARG A 389 -5.38 31.06 -28.59
C ARG A 389 -5.83 29.68 -29.06
N MET A 390 -5.69 28.65 -28.21
CA MET A 390 -6.13 27.28 -28.51
C MET A 390 -7.65 27.19 -28.69
N ALA A 391 -8.41 28.02 -27.98
CA ALA A 391 -9.86 28.15 -28.15
C ALA A 391 -10.26 28.86 -29.46
N GLY A 392 -9.32 29.43 -30.22
CA GLY A 392 -9.62 30.27 -31.37
C GLY A 392 -10.20 31.64 -31.00
N ALA A 393 -10.09 32.08 -29.75
CA ALA A 393 -10.59 33.37 -29.29
C ALA A 393 -9.70 34.52 -29.82
N PRO A 394 -10.28 35.68 -30.21
CA PRO A 394 -9.50 36.84 -30.60
C PRO A 394 -8.68 37.33 -29.40
N VAL A 395 -7.36 37.25 -29.54
CA VAL A 395 -6.43 37.67 -28.49
C VAL A 395 -6.24 39.18 -28.58
N PRO A 396 -6.40 39.95 -27.48
CA PRO A 396 -6.20 41.39 -27.53
C PRO A 396 -4.75 41.71 -27.88
N THR A 397 -4.55 42.47 -28.95
CA THR A 397 -3.23 42.87 -29.49
C THR A 397 -2.47 43.86 -28.61
N ASN A 398 -3.07 44.32 -27.51
CA ASN A 398 -2.54 45.36 -26.62
C ASN A 398 -2.07 44.84 -25.24
N GLY A 399 -1.91 43.52 -25.08
CA GLY A 399 -1.13 42.97 -23.96
C GLY A 399 0.37 43.20 -24.19
N PRO A 400 1.25 42.98 -23.17
CA PRO A 400 2.70 43.09 -23.39
C PRO A 400 3.07 42.26 -24.62
N GLU A 401 3.95 42.82 -25.47
CA GLU A 401 4.48 42.19 -26.68
C GLU A 401 4.63 40.68 -26.51
N GLN A 402 4.37 39.88 -27.56
CA GLN A 402 4.69 38.45 -27.59
C GLN A 402 5.94 38.21 -26.72
N PRO A 403 5.83 37.59 -25.54
CA PRO A 403 7.04 37.23 -24.82
C PRO A 403 7.72 36.25 -25.76
N GLY A 404 8.81 36.70 -26.38
CA GLY A 404 9.48 35.93 -27.40
C GLY A 404 9.72 34.51 -26.88
N ALA A 405 9.69 33.53 -27.77
CA ALA A 405 9.97 32.12 -27.49
C ALA A 405 11.31 31.85 -26.75
N LYS A 406 12.06 32.90 -26.40
CA LYS A 406 13.35 32.90 -25.71
C LYS A 406 13.25 33.11 -24.19
N SER A 407 12.06 33.17 -23.58
CA SER A 407 11.89 33.43 -22.13
C SER A 407 11.34 32.25 -21.32
N CYS A 408 11.47 31.02 -21.82
CA CYS A 408 11.51 29.88 -20.90
C CYS A 408 12.77 30.03 -20.04
N PRO A 409 12.69 29.96 -18.70
CA PRO A 409 13.90 29.95 -17.88
C PRO A 409 14.77 28.78 -18.33
N SER A 410 16.00 29.10 -18.72
CA SER A 410 17.00 28.11 -19.07
C SER A 410 17.24 27.20 -17.87
N GLY A 411 16.66 26.01 -17.91
CA GLY A 411 17.24 24.71 -17.54
C GLY A 411 17.86 24.44 -16.16
N ASP A 412 18.31 25.44 -15.39
CA ASP A 412 19.23 25.25 -14.25
C ASP A 412 18.61 25.48 -12.86
N GLU A 413 17.38 25.99 -12.79
CA GLU A 413 16.66 26.02 -11.52
C GLU A 413 16.11 24.62 -11.22
N ARG A 414 16.63 23.98 -10.16
CA ARG A 414 15.92 22.89 -9.47
C ARG A 414 14.46 23.32 -9.32
N PRO A 415 13.44 22.45 -9.49
CA PRO A 415 12.07 22.82 -9.19
C PRO A 415 11.98 23.21 -7.71
N THR A 416 12.14 24.51 -7.44
CA THR A 416 12.03 25.14 -6.14
C THR A 416 10.55 25.28 -5.89
N SER A 417 9.93 24.18 -5.41
CA SER A 417 8.56 24.17 -4.91
C SER A 417 7.60 25.07 -5.71
N SER A 418 7.62 24.99 -7.04
CA SER A 418 6.73 25.81 -7.85
C SER A 418 5.31 25.40 -7.49
N CYS A 419 4.44 26.40 -7.35
CA CYS A 419 3.16 26.37 -6.62
C CYS A 419 2.09 25.41 -7.17
N LEU A 420 2.46 24.49 -8.06
CA LEU A 420 1.61 23.53 -8.75
C LEU A 420 2.35 22.19 -8.72
N GLY A 421 1.92 21.28 -7.86
CA GLY A 421 2.64 20.06 -7.53
C GLY A 421 2.88 19.08 -8.70
N PRO A 422 3.64 17.99 -8.45
CA PRO A 422 4.09 17.02 -9.46
C PRO A 422 2.97 16.26 -10.20
N LEU A 423 1.71 16.41 -9.79
CA LEU A 423 0.54 15.78 -10.42
C LEU A 423 -0.04 16.58 -11.61
N VAL A 424 0.50 17.76 -11.91
CA VAL A 424 -0.25 18.74 -12.70
C VAL A 424 0.16 18.83 -14.17
N TRP A 425 1.34 18.35 -14.58
CA TRP A 425 1.74 18.51 -15.99
C TRP A 425 2.84 17.54 -16.44
N PRO A 426 2.71 16.88 -17.61
CA PRO A 426 3.87 16.45 -18.37
C PRO A 426 4.48 17.70 -19.02
N PRO A 427 5.76 18.00 -18.78
CA PRO A 427 6.47 19.15 -19.35
C PRO A 427 6.52 19.21 -20.87
N LEU A 428 5.92 18.27 -21.59
CA LEU A 428 5.70 18.38 -23.02
C LEU A 428 4.79 19.54 -23.39
N PHE A 429 3.69 19.79 -22.67
CA PHE A 429 2.59 20.57 -23.26
C PHE A 429 2.87 22.08 -23.33
N VAL A 430 3.50 22.72 -22.34
CA VAL A 430 3.81 24.17 -22.45
C VAL A 430 4.90 24.43 -23.50
N PRO A 431 6.07 23.76 -23.47
CA PRO A 431 7.11 23.98 -24.47
C PRO A 431 6.71 23.53 -25.88
N TYR A 432 5.95 22.42 -26.03
CA TYR A 432 5.37 22.03 -27.32
C TYR A 432 4.38 23.09 -27.85
N LEU A 433 3.55 23.69 -26.99
CA LEU A 433 2.68 24.82 -27.36
C LEU A 433 3.46 26.10 -27.70
N LEU A 434 4.64 26.30 -27.13
CA LEU A 434 5.55 27.42 -27.42
C LEU A 434 6.45 27.16 -28.65
N GLY A 435 6.35 25.98 -29.28
CA GLY A 435 7.15 25.61 -30.46
C GLY A 435 8.56 25.10 -30.14
N ASP A 436 8.86 24.83 -28.87
CA ASP A 436 10.14 24.31 -28.39
C ASP A 436 9.97 22.85 -27.94
N GLY A 437 9.96 21.94 -28.91
CA GLY A 437 9.78 20.50 -28.69
C GLY A 437 10.91 19.86 -27.89
N GLU A 438 12.14 20.37 -28.00
CA GLU A 438 13.30 19.86 -27.25
C GLU A 438 13.23 20.24 -25.77
N ALA A 439 12.89 21.48 -25.45
CA ALA A 439 12.64 21.89 -24.06
C ALA A 439 11.45 21.11 -23.45
N GLY A 440 10.46 20.76 -24.27
CA GLY A 440 9.33 19.93 -23.85
C GLY A 440 9.73 18.52 -23.46
N LEU A 441 10.52 17.86 -24.31
CA LEU A 441 11.02 16.51 -24.08
C LEU A 441 11.99 16.45 -22.89
N GLU A 442 12.91 17.42 -22.79
CA GLU A 442 13.88 17.49 -21.70
C GLU A 442 13.20 17.77 -20.36
N GLY A 443 12.24 18.69 -20.33
CA GLY A 443 11.37 18.87 -19.18
C GLY A 443 10.73 17.54 -18.79
N GLN A 444 10.15 16.82 -19.76
CA GLN A 444 9.39 15.59 -19.51
C GLN A 444 10.27 14.52 -18.88
N ARG A 445 11.51 14.37 -19.37
CA ARG A 445 12.48 13.46 -18.79
C ARG A 445 12.76 13.80 -17.32
N ARG A 446 13.00 15.07 -17.01
CA ARG A 446 13.26 15.52 -15.62
C ARG A 446 12.05 15.34 -14.71
N THR A 447 10.84 15.59 -15.18
CA THR A 447 9.63 15.34 -14.38
C THR A 447 9.41 13.86 -14.16
N PHE A 448 9.63 13.00 -15.16
CA PHE A 448 9.58 11.55 -14.94
C PHE A 448 10.67 11.06 -13.99
N GLU A 449 11.88 11.61 -14.05
CA GLU A 449 12.95 11.30 -13.08
C GLU A 449 12.57 11.74 -11.66
N SER A 450 12.00 12.94 -11.50
CA SER A 450 11.49 13.44 -10.22
C SER A 450 10.32 12.60 -9.69
N LEU A 451 9.37 12.22 -10.55
CA LEU A 451 8.26 11.34 -10.20
C LEU A 451 8.73 9.93 -9.82
N ARG A 452 9.75 9.38 -10.51
CA ARG A 452 10.40 8.12 -10.11
C ARG A 452 11.06 8.25 -8.74
N ALA A 453 11.84 9.31 -8.54
CA ALA A 453 12.52 9.56 -7.27
C ALA A 453 11.54 9.74 -6.11
N ALA A 454 10.36 10.32 -6.36
CA ALA A 454 9.28 10.49 -5.38
C ALA A 454 8.34 9.26 -5.25
N GLY A 455 8.57 8.17 -6.00
CA GLY A 455 7.70 6.99 -5.98
C GLY A 455 6.29 7.21 -6.56
N ALA A 456 6.05 8.33 -7.26
CA ALA A 456 4.77 8.74 -7.82
C ALA A 456 4.51 8.12 -9.20
N VAL A 457 4.62 6.79 -9.30
CA VAL A 457 4.49 6.03 -10.55
C VAL A 457 3.11 6.17 -11.19
N GLY A 458 2.09 6.51 -10.42
CA GLY A 458 0.73 6.72 -10.91
C GLY A 458 0.61 7.90 -11.85
N ALA A 459 1.36 8.96 -11.58
CA ALA A 459 1.43 10.13 -12.45
C ALA A 459 2.19 9.85 -13.75
N MET A 460 3.03 8.80 -13.80
CA MET A 460 3.85 8.48 -14.98
C MET A 460 3.09 7.71 -16.06
N ARG A 461 2.04 6.97 -15.71
CA ARG A 461 1.25 6.18 -16.68
C ARG A 461 0.44 7.03 -17.67
N TRP A 462 0.35 8.34 -17.44
CA TRP A 462 -0.55 9.25 -18.16
C TRP A 462 0.18 10.52 -18.66
N GLY A 463 1.52 10.49 -18.62
CA GLY A 463 2.41 11.57 -19.04
C GLY A 463 2.80 11.55 -20.50
#